data_AF-C5DEJ5-F1
#
_entry.id   AF-C5DEJ5-F1
#
_cell.length_a   1.000
_cell.length_b   1.000
_cell.length_c   1.000
_cell.angle_alpha   90.00
_cell.angle_beta   90.00
_cell.angle_gamma   90.00
#
_symmetry.space_group_name_H-M   'P 1'
#
loop_
_entity.id
_entity.type
_entity.pdbx_description
1 polymer ?
#
loop_
_entity_poly.entity_id
_entity_poly.type
_entity_poly.pdbx_seq_one_letter_code
_entity_poly.pdbx_strand_id
1 'polypeptide(L)'
;MNRIFGYGGRKNHEQLLQDSNKAMNEAQQSMQQRISGIDTQISQLNVQLQAIQRKISSTKSAAGQKPLRQRALKLLNKRKQLEGMRDSLDSQSWSMNQAQMTSDNLRNTMVTVNALKQTNKALKAQYGKINVDKLQDMQDEMLDLVEQGEELQQVLAMGSGAQDFDDISETELDAELEALGDDQLYGEMNLEGDTAGEIPSYLSGTVPQFVDEEPLSEAEGKLETAT
;
A
#
# COMPACT_ATOMS: atom_id res chain seq x y z
N MET A 1 41.08 34.29 -19.45
CA MET A 1 41.04 34.34 -17.98
C MET A 1 39.59 34.19 -17.52
N ASN A 2 39.38 33.34 -16.50
CA ASN A 2 38.22 33.25 -15.59
C ASN A 2 36.87 32.88 -16.24
N ARG A 3 36.20 31.76 -15.92
CA ARG A 3 35.98 31.18 -14.58
C ARG A 3 35.94 29.65 -14.63
N ILE A 4 36.84 29.05 -13.86
CA ILE A 4 36.91 27.66 -13.47
C ILE A 4 36.34 27.61 -12.07
N PHE A 5 35.06 27.34 -11.87
CA PHE A 5 34.51 26.89 -10.57
C PHE A 5 33.15 26.25 -10.82
N GLY A 6 33.05 24.97 -10.49
CA GLY A 6 31.86 24.15 -10.69
C GLY A 6 30.67 24.69 -9.90
N TYR A 7 29.71 25.27 -10.61
CA TYR A 7 28.32 25.21 -10.21
C TYR A 7 27.81 23.81 -10.58
N GLY A 8 28.01 22.85 -9.69
CA GLY A 8 27.17 21.65 -9.68
C GLY A 8 25.72 22.12 -9.59
N GLY A 9 24.91 21.76 -10.59
CA GLY A 9 23.51 22.17 -10.69
C GLY A 9 22.80 21.93 -9.36
N ARG A 10 22.18 22.97 -8.80
CA ARG A 10 21.28 22.80 -7.66
C ARG A 10 20.19 21.83 -8.10
N LYS A 11 20.16 20.65 -7.48
CA LYS A 11 19.12 19.66 -7.72
C LYS A 11 17.77 20.33 -7.49
N ASN A 12 16.84 20.17 -8.42
CA ASN A 12 15.50 20.69 -8.22
C ASN A 12 14.83 19.94 -7.04
N HIS A 13 13.77 20.52 -6.46
CA HIS A 13 13.11 19.95 -5.29
C HIS A 13 12.67 18.48 -5.52
N GLU A 14 12.25 18.16 -6.74
CA GLU A 14 11.83 16.82 -7.13
C GLU A 14 13.00 15.81 -7.16
N GLN A 15 14.18 16.21 -7.66
CA GLN A 15 15.40 15.40 -7.60
C GLN A 15 15.85 15.16 -6.17
N LEU A 16 15.73 16.16 -5.27
CA LEU A 16 16.06 15.99 -3.86
C LEU A 16 15.13 14.97 -3.18
N LEU A 17 13.84 15.00 -3.48
CA LEU A 17 12.87 14.02 -2.97
C LEU A 17 13.14 12.61 -3.52
N GLN A 18 13.43 12.51 -4.82
CA GLN A 18 13.76 11.24 -5.46
C GLN A 18 15.03 10.61 -4.87
N ASP A 19 16.07 11.42 -4.68
CA ASP A 19 17.34 10.97 -4.08
C ASP A 19 17.14 10.56 -2.61
N SER A 20 16.34 11.31 -1.85
CA SER A 20 16.02 10.98 -0.46
C SER A 20 15.30 9.65 -0.33
N ASN A 21 14.28 9.39 -1.17
CA ASN A 21 13.56 8.11 -1.18
C ASN A 21 14.48 6.96 -1.60
N LYS A 22 15.34 7.16 -2.60
CA LYS A 22 16.33 6.15 -3.01
C LYS A 22 17.28 5.82 -1.85
N ALA A 23 17.81 6.84 -1.17
CA ALA A 23 18.67 6.66 -0.01
C ALA A 23 17.96 5.95 1.15
N MET A 24 16.67 6.25 1.41
CA MET A 24 15.87 5.54 2.41
C MET A 24 15.70 4.06 2.05
N ASN A 25 15.37 3.74 0.81
CA ASN A 25 15.23 2.35 0.35
C ASN A 25 16.55 1.56 0.49
N GLU A 26 17.67 2.15 0.09
CA GLU A 26 19.00 1.54 0.25
C GLU A 26 19.34 1.31 1.73
N ALA A 27 19.03 2.29 2.59
CA ALA A 27 19.23 2.17 4.03
C ALA A 27 18.35 1.07 4.65
N GLN A 28 17.09 0.95 4.24
CA GLN A 28 16.19 -0.13 4.68
C GLN A 28 16.72 -1.51 4.26
N GLN A 29 17.17 -1.68 3.01
CA GLN A 29 17.75 -2.94 2.54
C GLN A 29 19.01 -3.33 3.33
N SER A 30 19.91 -2.37 3.56
CA SER A 30 21.11 -2.58 4.38
C SER A 30 20.75 -2.98 5.82
N MET A 31 19.71 -2.39 6.39
CA MET A 31 19.21 -2.71 7.72
C MET A 31 18.66 -4.14 7.79
N GLN A 32 17.83 -4.53 6.83
CA GLN A 32 17.29 -5.90 6.76
C GLN A 32 18.41 -6.95 6.62
N GLN A 33 19.42 -6.67 5.80
CA GLN A 33 20.60 -7.54 5.69
C GLN A 33 21.34 -7.69 7.02
N ARG A 34 21.50 -6.60 7.78
CA ARG A 34 22.10 -6.63 9.11
C ARG A 34 21.27 -7.43 10.12
N ILE A 35 19.96 -7.23 10.14
CA ILE A 35 19.03 -7.98 11.00
C ILE A 35 19.15 -9.48 10.70
N SER A 36 19.05 -9.87 9.43
CA SER A 36 19.21 -11.27 8.99
C SER A 36 20.57 -11.87 9.38
N GLY A 37 21.65 -11.09 9.28
CA GLY A 37 22.98 -11.48 9.72
C GLY A 37 23.05 -11.72 11.24
N ILE A 38 22.41 -10.85 12.03
CA ILE A 38 22.32 -10.99 13.49
C ILE A 38 21.48 -12.22 13.85
N ASP A 39 20.34 -12.44 13.21
CA ASP A 39 19.47 -13.60 13.43
C ASP A 39 20.22 -14.92 13.17
N THR A 40 21.01 -14.96 12.09
CA THR A 40 21.87 -16.10 11.79
C THR A 40 22.88 -16.36 12.90
N GLN A 41 23.53 -15.32 13.43
CA GLN A 41 24.47 -15.43 14.54
C GLN A 41 23.78 -15.89 15.84
N ILE A 42 22.58 -15.38 16.13
CA ILE A 42 21.77 -15.80 17.28
C ILE A 42 21.42 -17.29 17.16
N SER A 43 20.98 -17.74 15.99
CA SER A 43 20.68 -19.15 15.72
C SER A 43 21.90 -20.06 15.96
N GLN A 44 23.08 -19.68 15.46
CA GLN A 44 24.32 -20.40 15.71
C GLN A 44 24.68 -20.47 17.21
N LEU A 45 24.46 -19.38 17.96
CA LEU A 45 24.69 -19.37 19.41
C LEU A 45 23.69 -20.27 20.14
N ASN A 46 22.43 -20.32 19.71
CA ASN A 46 21.42 -21.21 20.28
C ASN A 46 21.81 -22.68 20.13
N VAL A 47 22.29 -23.09 18.95
CA VAL A 47 22.79 -24.46 18.73
C VAL A 47 23.96 -24.78 19.66
N GLN A 48 24.93 -23.87 19.82
CA GLN A 48 26.06 -24.06 20.74
C GLN A 48 25.61 -24.15 22.20
N LEU A 49 24.67 -23.32 22.62
CA LEU A 49 24.11 -23.33 23.97
C LEU A 49 23.39 -24.66 24.25
N GLN A 50 22.57 -25.14 23.31
CA GLN A 50 21.91 -26.45 23.43
C GLN A 50 22.94 -27.59 23.54
N ALA A 51 24.01 -27.56 22.75
CA ALA A 51 25.07 -28.56 22.84
C ALA A 51 25.78 -28.55 24.21
N ILE A 52 26.07 -27.37 24.76
CA ILE A 52 26.66 -27.24 26.10
C ILE A 52 25.67 -27.70 27.18
N GLN A 53 24.37 -27.37 27.05
CA GLN A 53 23.33 -27.81 27.98
C GLN A 53 23.26 -29.33 28.06
N ARG A 54 23.28 -30.04 26.92
CA ARG A 54 23.33 -31.52 26.87
C ARG A 54 24.58 -32.07 27.54
N LYS A 55 25.74 -31.41 27.35
CA LYS A 55 26.98 -31.81 28.04
C LYS A 55 26.88 -31.61 29.54
N ILE A 56 26.32 -30.49 30.01
CA ILE A 56 26.10 -30.22 31.43
C ILE A 56 25.19 -31.29 32.05
N SER A 57 24.06 -31.61 31.41
CA SER A 57 23.11 -32.60 31.92
C SER A 57 23.71 -34.02 31.99
N SER A 58 24.59 -34.38 31.05
CA SER A 58 25.30 -35.66 31.07
C SER A 58 26.48 -35.72 32.06
N THR A 59 26.97 -34.57 32.53
CA THR A 59 28.14 -34.51 33.41
C THR A 59 27.69 -34.67 34.87
N LYS A 60 28.05 -35.78 35.51
CA LYS A 60 27.61 -36.10 36.88
C LYS A 60 28.24 -35.23 37.97
N SER A 61 29.49 -34.78 37.79
CA SER A 61 30.21 -34.04 38.83
C SER A 61 30.03 -32.52 38.70
N ALA A 62 29.72 -31.85 39.82
CA ALA A 62 29.59 -30.39 39.85
C ALA A 62 30.91 -29.68 39.45
N ALA A 63 32.05 -30.24 39.82
CA ALA A 63 33.36 -29.74 39.41
C ALA A 63 33.58 -29.80 37.88
N GLY A 64 33.11 -30.88 37.23
CA GLY A 64 33.17 -31.02 35.76
C GLY A 64 32.19 -30.11 35.02
N GLN A 65 31.06 -29.75 35.64
CA GLN A 65 30.11 -28.81 35.06
C GLN A 65 30.56 -27.34 35.10
N LYS A 66 31.40 -26.95 36.08
CA LYS A 66 31.84 -25.57 36.29
C LYS A 66 32.41 -24.89 35.02
N PRO A 67 33.37 -25.47 34.28
CA PRO A 67 33.89 -24.87 33.05
C PRO A 67 32.84 -24.80 31.92
N LEU A 68 31.93 -25.79 31.84
CA LEU A 68 30.84 -25.79 30.86
C LEU A 68 29.86 -24.64 31.12
N ARG A 69 29.48 -24.42 32.39
CA ARG A 69 28.61 -23.31 32.81
C ARG A 69 29.26 -21.95 32.54
N GLN A 70 30.56 -21.79 32.79
CA GLN A 70 31.29 -20.57 32.45
C GLN A 70 31.28 -20.28 30.95
N ARG A 71 31.47 -21.32 30.12
CA ARG A 71 31.36 -21.18 28.65
C ARG A 71 29.95 -20.82 28.20
N ALA A 72 28.92 -21.48 28.76
CA ALA A 72 27.52 -21.17 28.47
C ALA A 72 27.19 -19.71 28.81
N LEU A 73 27.64 -19.22 29.97
CA LEU A 73 27.39 -17.84 30.40
C LEU A 73 27.99 -16.81 29.42
N LYS A 74 29.20 -17.06 28.90
CA LYS A 74 29.80 -16.18 27.87
C LYS A 74 28.98 -16.16 26.58
N LEU A 75 28.52 -17.32 26.11
CA LEU A 75 27.69 -17.41 24.90
C LEU A 75 26.31 -16.77 25.09
N LEU A 76 25.71 -16.94 26.27
CA LEU A 76 24.43 -16.34 26.61
C LEU A 76 24.52 -14.81 26.66
N ASN A 77 25.58 -14.26 27.24
CA ASN A 77 25.82 -12.81 27.23
C ASN A 77 25.98 -12.28 25.81
N LYS A 78 26.75 -12.96 24.95
CA LYS A 78 26.88 -12.58 23.55
C LYS A 78 25.53 -12.62 22.82
N ARG A 79 24.73 -13.67 23.04
CA ARG A 79 23.40 -13.80 22.45
C ARG A 79 22.49 -12.65 22.87
N LYS A 80 22.43 -12.32 24.16
CA LYS A 80 21.64 -11.19 24.67
C LYS A 80 22.06 -9.84 24.09
N GLN A 81 23.35 -9.62 23.88
CA GLN A 81 23.85 -8.40 23.22
C GLN A 81 23.39 -8.33 21.76
N LEU A 82 23.44 -9.44 21.03
CA LEU A 82 22.93 -9.53 19.65
C LEU A 82 21.41 -9.29 19.58
N GLU A 83 20.65 -9.89 20.49
CA GLU A 83 19.19 -9.68 20.61
C GLU A 83 18.87 -8.19 20.82
N GLY A 84 19.56 -7.52 21.76
CA GLY A 84 19.36 -6.08 21.97
C GLY A 84 19.71 -5.22 20.74
N MET A 85 20.76 -5.58 19.99
CA MET A 85 21.08 -4.89 18.73
C MET A 85 20.03 -5.14 17.65
N ARG A 86 19.50 -6.36 17.54
CA ARG A 86 18.42 -6.72 16.62
C ARG A 86 17.19 -5.88 16.91
N ASP A 87 16.73 -5.86 18.16
CA ASP A 87 15.52 -5.12 18.57
C ASP A 87 15.68 -3.61 18.30
N SER A 88 16.88 -3.06 18.53
CA SER A 88 17.19 -1.67 18.18
C SER A 88 17.13 -1.42 16.67
N LEU A 89 17.57 -2.34 15.82
CA LEU A 89 17.48 -2.19 14.36
C LEU A 89 16.05 -2.37 13.87
N ASP A 90 15.29 -3.30 14.44
CA ASP A 90 13.87 -3.50 14.13
C ASP A 90 13.05 -2.24 14.42
N SER A 91 13.24 -1.62 15.59
CA SER A 91 12.59 -0.35 15.94
C SER A 91 12.98 0.79 14.97
N GLN A 92 14.25 0.88 14.58
CA GLN A 92 14.70 1.87 13.59
C GLN A 92 14.07 1.61 12.22
N SER A 93 13.96 0.34 11.80
CA SER A 93 13.31 -0.06 10.55
C SER A 93 11.84 0.36 10.54
N TRP A 94 11.14 0.15 11.66
CA TRP A 94 9.75 0.57 11.81
C TRP A 94 9.58 2.09 11.72
N SER A 95 10.42 2.87 12.41
CA SER A 95 10.40 4.34 12.29
C SER A 95 10.67 4.81 10.86
N MET A 96 11.59 4.16 10.15
CA MET A 96 11.86 4.46 8.74
C MET A 96 10.66 4.13 7.84
N ASN A 97 9.99 3.01 8.06
CA ASN A 97 8.79 2.65 7.29
C ASN A 97 7.66 3.67 7.48
N GLN A 98 7.43 4.14 8.72
CA GLN A 98 6.46 5.21 8.97
C GLN A 98 6.85 6.53 8.30
N ALA A 99 8.13 6.90 8.33
CA ALA A 99 8.61 8.10 7.65
C ALA A 99 8.44 7.98 6.12
N GLN A 100 8.65 6.80 5.55
CA GLN A 100 8.42 6.54 4.13
C GLN A 100 6.94 6.68 3.76
N MET A 101 6.03 6.06 4.54
CA MET A 101 4.59 6.21 4.32
C MET A 101 4.14 7.68 4.36
N THR A 102 4.68 8.45 5.32
CA THR A 102 4.41 9.89 5.41
C THR A 102 4.92 10.64 4.17
N SER A 103 6.14 10.33 3.72
CA SER A 103 6.73 10.90 2.51
C SER A 103 5.88 10.59 1.26
N ASP A 104 5.40 9.36 1.14
CA ASP A 104 4.57 8.91 0.01
C ASP A 104 3.19 9.60 0.02
N ASN A 105 2.57 9.75 1.19
CA ASN A 105 1.33 10.52 1.33
C ASN A 105 1.50 12.00 0.95
N LEU A 106 2.60 12.62 1.36
CA LEU A 106 2.92 14.01 1.00
C LEU A 106 3.16 14.14 -0.51
N ARG A 107 3.83 13.17 -1.13
CA ARG A 107 4.02 13.12 -2.60
C ARG A 107 2.68 13.03 -3.33
N ASN A 108 1.80 12.11 -2.93
CA ASN A 108 0.47 11.97 -3.53
C ASN A 108 -0.34 13.27 -3.40
N THR A 109 -0.30 13.90 -2.22
CA THR A 109 -0.92 15.21 -1.99
C THR A 109 -0.34 16.28 -2.92
N MET A 110 0.98 16.32 -3.10
CA MET A 110 1.63 17.27 -3.99
C MET A 110 1.21 17.08 -5.45
N VAL A 111 1.10 15.83 -5.92
CA VAL A 111 0.61 15.50 -7.26
C VAL A 111 -0.82 16.02 -7.44
N THR A 112 -1.71 15.76 -6.47
CA THR A 112 -3.08 16.28 -6.47
C THR A 112 -3.10 17.81 -6.50
N VAL A 113 -2.30 18.49 -5.67
CA VAL A 113 -2.20 19.95 -5.65
C VAL A 113 -1.71 20.51 -6.98
N ASN A 114 -0.72 19.86 -7.62
CA ASN A 114 -0.22 20.28 -8.93
C ASN A 114 -1.27 20.09 -10.02
N ALA A 115 -2.00 18.97 -10.00
CA ALA A 115 -3.12 18.73 -10.90
C ALA A 115 -4.21 19.80 -10.73
N LEU A 116 -4.61 20.10 -9.49
CA LEU A 116 -5.58 21.15 -9.19
C LEU A 116 -5.11 22.54 -9.65
N LYS A 117 -3.82 22.87 -9.47
CA LYS A 117 -3.26 24.13 -9.99
C LYS A 117 -3.32 24.20 -11.52
N GLN A 118 -3.02 23.11 -12.20
CA GLN A 118 -3.10 23.04 -13.66
C GLN A 118 -4.54 23.14 -14.15
N THR A 119 -5.47 22.43 -13.52
CA THR A 119 -6.91 22.54 -13.77
C THR A 119 -7.41 23.96 -13.54
N ASN A 120 -7.03 24.61 -12.44
CA ASN A 120 -7.40 26.01 -12.15
C ASN A 120 -6.86 26.97 -13.22
N LYS A 121 -5.63 26.77 -13.70
CA LYS A 121 -5.05 27.55 -14.80
C LYS A 121 -5.81 27.35 -16.11
N ALA A 122 -6.18 26.12 -16.44
CA ALA A 122 -6.98 25.80 -17.62
C ALA A 122 -8.38 26.41 -17.53
N LEU A 123 -9.05 26.28 -16.38
CA LEU A 123 -10.33 26.91 -16.09
C LEU A 123 -10.25 28.43 -16.26
N LYS A 124 -9.25 29.10 -15.68
CA LYS A 124 -9.05 30.56 -15.85
C LYS A 124 -8.85 30.97 -17.32
N ALA A 125 -8.11 30.17 -18.09
CA ALA A 125 -7.88 30.43 -19.52
C ALA A 125 -9.16 30.22 -20.37
N GLN A 126 -10.03 29.29 -19.97
CA GLN A 126 -11.36 29.12 -20.58
C GLN A 126 -12.35 30.20 -20.14
N TYR A 127 -12.43 30.53 -18.84
CA TYR A 127 -13.30 31.57 -18.29
C TYR A 127 -12.98 32.97 -18.81
N GLY A 128 -11.71 33.28 -19.10
CA GLY A 128 -11.33 34.54 -19.75
C GLY A 128 -11.88 34.72 -21.17
N LYS A 129 -12.56 33.71 -21.74
CA LYS A 129 -13.23 33.75 -23.05
C LYS A 129 -14.76 33.65 -22.96
N ILE A 130 -15.34 33.56 -21.76
CA ILE A 130 -16.79 33.41 -21.57
C ILE A 130 -17.39 34.78 -21.25
N ASN A 131 -18.35 35.23 -22.06
CA ASN A 131 -19.12 36.46 -21.82
C ASN A 131 -19.84 36.36 -20.47
N VAL A 132 -19.65 37.34 -19.60
CA VAL A 132 -20.21 37.41 -18.24
C VAL A 132 -21.73 37.26 -18.23
N ASP A 133 -22.41 37.70 -19.29
CA ASP A 133 -23.88 37.58 -19.42
C ASP A 133 -24.34 36.11 -19.49
N LYS A 134 -23.60 35.24 -20.20
CA LYS A 134 -23.90 33.79 -20.22
C LYS A 134 -23.57 33.08 -18.91
N LEU A 135 -22.78 33.72 -18.05
CA LEU A 135 -22.40 33.20 -16.74
C LEU A 135 -23.49 33.46 -15.70
N GLN A 136 -24.32 34.49 -15.89
CA GLN A 136 -25.56 34.68 -15.11
C GLN A 136 -26.60 33.64 -15.52
N ASP A 137 -26.85 33.45 -16.81
CA ASP A 137 -27.80 32.44 -17.30
C ASP A 137 -27.42 31.01 -16.85
N MET A 138 -26.12 30.65 -16.87
CA MET A 138 -25.67 29.36 -16.35
C MET A 138 -25.67 29.25 -14.82
N GLN A 139 -25.55 30.36 -14.08
CA GLN A 139 -25.67 30.32 -12.62
C GLN A 139 -27.11 30.02 -12.22
N ASP A 140 -28.07 30.62 -12.93
CA ASP A 140 -29.50 30.37 -12.73
C ASP A 140 -29.85 28.92 -13.09
N GLU A 141 -29.36 28.37 -14.21
CA GLU A 141 -29.53 26.94 -14.53
C GLU A 141 -28.81 26.00 -13.54
N MET A 142 -27.66 26.40 -12.98
CA MET A 142 -26.96 25.58 -11.98
C MET A 142 -27.70 25.57 -10.64
N LEU A 143 -28.33 26.67 -10.25
CA LEU A 143 -29.17 26.73 -9.05
C LEU A 143 -30.38 25.80 -9.21
N ASP A 144 -31.04 25.81 -10.37
CA ASP A 144 -32.15 24.90 -10.68
C ASP A 144 -31.70 23.42 -10.68
N LEU A 145 -30.48 23.13 -11.16
CA LEU A 145 -29.92 21.77 -11.19
C LEU A 145 -29.46 21.27 -9.82
N VAL A 146 -28.95 22.15 -8.94
CA VAL A 146 -28.63 21.80 -7.55
C VAL A 146 -29.92 21.51 -6.78
N GLU A 147 -30.98 22.29 -7.00
CA GLU A 147 -32.28 22.08 -6.36
C GLU A 147 -32.94 20.76 -6.81
N GLN A 148 -32.88 20.43 -8.10
CA GLN A 148 -33.30 19.11 -8.61
C GLN A 148 -32.40 17.96 -8.13
N GLY A 149 -31.10 18.22 -7.96
CA GLY A 149 -30.14 17.24 -7.44
C GLY A 149 -30.41 16.90 -5.98
N GLU A 150 -30.72 17.90 -5.15
CA GLU A 150 -31.13 17.72 -3.76
C GLU A 150 -32.49 16.99 -3.67
N GLU A 151 -33.46 17.33 -4.52
CA GLU A 151 -34.76 16.64 -4.60
C GLU A 151 -34.60 15.16 -5.00
N LEU A 152 -33.74 14.88 -5.99
CA LEU A 152 -33.40 13.52 -6.42
C LEU A 152 -32.68 12.73 -5.31
N GLN A 153 -31.74 13.36 -4.61
CA GLN A 153 -31.00 12.73 -3.52
C GLN A 153 -31.90 12.47 -2.30
N GLN A 154 -32.91 13.31 -2.06
CA GLN A 154 -33.93 13.12 -1.02
C GLN A 154 -34.91 11.98 -1.38
N VAL A 155 -35.32 11.88 -2.65
CA VAL A 155 -36.14 10.76 -3.17
C VAL A 155 -35.38 9.43 -3.12
N LEU A 156 -34.08 9.44 -3.46
CA LEU A 156 -33.21 8.26 -3.38
C LEU A 156 -32.90 7.86 -1.92
N ALA A 157 -32.75 8.83 -1.01
CA ALA A 157 -32.53 8.58 0.42
C ALA A 157 -33.80 8.09 1.14
N MET A 158 -35.00 8.50 0.71
CA MET A 158 -36.26 7.88 1.17
C MET A 158 -36.41 6.42 0.68
N GLY A 159 -35.83 6.09 -0.47
CA GLY A 159 -35.90 4.74 -1.07
C GLY A 159 -34.78 3.77 -0.67
N SER A 160 -33.65 4.27 -0.20
CA SER A 160 -32.45 3.47 0.07
C SER A 160 -32.05 3.69 1.53
N GLY A 161 -32.51 2.80 2.41
CA GLY A 161 -32.23 2.85 3.84
C GLY A 161 -30.74 3.02 4.11
N ALA A 162 -30.37 4.19 4.65
CA ALA A 162 -29.02 4.51 5.04
C ALA A 162 -28.57 3.57 6.17
N GLN A 163 -27.62 2.69 5.89
CA GLN A 163 -26.79 2.09 6.93
C GLN A 163 -25.59 3.00 7.14
N ASP A 164 -25.60 3.70 8.27
CA ASP A 164 -24.39 4.25 8.88
C ASP A 164 -23.53 3.08 9.35
N PHE A 165 -22.29 3.03 8.87
CA PHE A 165 -21.26 2.14 9.39
C PHE A 165 -20.62 2.85 10.59
N ASP A 166 -21.11 2.52 11.79
CA ASP A 166 -20.44 2.87 13.04
C ASP A 166 -19.17 2.03 13.25
N ASP A 167 -18.27 2.55 14.07
CA ASP A 167 -16.98 1.97 14.46
C ASP A 167 -17.05 0.46 14.77
N ILE A 168 -16.24 -0.34 14.07
CA ILE A 168 -16.08 -1.78 14.29
C ILE A 168 -15.60 -2.03 15.72
N SER A 169 -16.39 -2.76 16.52
CA SER A 169 -16.05 -3.11 17.90
C SER A 169 -15.20 -4.40 17.96
N GLU A 170 -14.38 -4.57 19.02
CA GLU A 170 -13.55 -5.77 19.23
C GLU A 170 -14.33 -7.09 19.13
N THR A 171 -15.61 -7.11 19.49
CA THR A 171 -16.48 -8.29 19.38
C THR A 171 -16.87 -8.64 17.94
N GLU A 172 -16.86 -7.69 17.02
CA GLU A 172 -17.10 -7.93 15.59
C GLU A 172 -15.81 -8.39 14.89
N LEU A 173 -14.66 -7.84 15.29
CA LEU A 173 -13.34 -8.31 14.88
C LEU A 173 -13.09 -9.78 15.31
N ASP A 174 -13.49 -10.15 16.54
CA ASP A 174 -13.35 -11.53 17.03
C ASP A 174 -14.23 -12.52 16.26
N ALA A 175 -15.44 -12.11 15.87
CA ALA A 175 -16.32 -12.93 15.04
C ALA A 175 -15.78 -13.11 13.61
N GLU A 176 -15.17 -12.08 13.02
CA GLU A 176 -14.51 -12.19 11.72
C GLU A 176 -13.24 -13.06 11.77
N LEU A 177 -12.46 -12.96 12.85
CA LEU A 177 -11.28 -13.81 13.08
C LEU A 177 -11.65 -15.29 13.27
N GLU A 178 -12.76 -15.58 13.96
CA GLU A 178 -13.27 -16.94 14.13
C GLU A 178 -13.75 -17.53 12.78
N ALA A 179 -14.44 -16.74 11.95
CA ALA A 179 -14.86 -17.15 10.62
C ALA A 179 -13.67 -17.45 9.67
N LEU A 180 -12.59 -16.66 9.72
CA LEU A 180 -11.35 -16.93 8.99
C LEU A 180 -10.62 -18.19 9.47
N GLY A 181 -10.68 -18.48 10.78
CA GLY A 181 -10.12 -19.69 11.36
C GLY A 181 -10.90 -20.95 10.97
N ASP A 182 -12.23 -20.86 10.89
CA ASP A 182 -13.10 -21.95 10.45
C ASP A 182 -12.89 -22.24 8.96
N ASP A 183 -12.73 -21.22 8.10
CA ASP A 183 -12.47 -21.40 6.66
C ASP A 183 -11.13 -22.13 6.40
N GLN A 184 -10.13 -21.93 7.26
CA GLN A 184 -8.86 -22.66 7.19
C GLN A 184 -9.01 -24.12 7.65
N LEU A 185 -9.90 -24.40 8.61
CA LEU A 185 -10.21 -25.75 9.10
C LEU A 185 -11.09 -26.54 8.09
N TYR A 186 -12.01 -25.87 7.39
CA TYR A 186 -12.78 -26.44 6.28
C TYR A 186 -11.91 -26.68 5.04
N GLY A 187 -10.89 -25.84 4.81
CA GLY A 187 -9.90 -26.04 3.75
C GLY A 187 -9.02 -27.27 3.95
N GLU A 188 -8.64 -27.59 5.19
CA GLU A 188 -7.77 -28.74 5.50
C GLU A 188 -8.54 -30.09 5.53
N MET A 189 -9.85 -30.09 5.81
CA MET A 189 -10.69 -31.30 5.71
C MET A 189 -11.18 -31.65 4.30
N ASN A 190 -11.09 -30.74 3.32
CA ASN A 190 -11.49 -31.01 1.93
C ASN A 190 -10.34 -31.35 0.98
N LEU A 191 -9.09 -31.37 1.45
CA LEU A 191 -7.91 -31.66 0.61
C LEU A 191 -7.68 -33.15 0.32
N GLU A 192 -8.51 -34.07 0.83
CA GLU A 192 -8.48 -35.49 0.45
C GLU A 192 -9.57 -35.93 -0.55
N GLY A 193 -10.37 -35.00 -1.09
CA GLY A 193 -11.47 -35.33 -2.00
C GLY A 193 -11.58 -34.39 -3.19
N ASP A 194 -11.22 -34.91 -4.35
CA ASP A 194 -11.57 -34.43 -5.70
C ASP A 194 -10.73 -33.32 -6.35
N THR A 195 -9.93 -33.81 -7.31
CA THR A 195 -9.27 -33.10 -8.39
C THR A 195 -10.27 -32.50 -9.37
N ALA A 196 -10.33 -31.17 -9.48
CA ALA A 196 -10.41 -30.43 -10.75
C ALA A 196 -10.46 -28.92 -10.47
N GLY A 197 -9.37 -28.21 -10.78
CA GLY A 197 -9.28 -26.77 -10.61
C GLY A 197 -10.18 -26.02 -11.59
N GLU A 198 -11.16 -25.29 -11.05
CA GLU A 198 -11.75 -24.16 -11.77
C GLU A 198 -10.82 -22.96 -11.62
N ILE A 199 -10.14 -22.65 -12.71
CA ILE A 199 -9.33 -21.44 -12.82
C ILE A 199 -10.33 -20.27 -12.91
N PRO A 200 -10.18 -19.21 -12.09
CA PRO A 200 -11.07 -18.04 -12.13
C PRO A 200 -11.22 -17.45 -13.53
N SER A 201 -12.43 -17.03 -13.89
CA SER A 201 -12.81 -16.60 -15.25
C SER A 201 -11.95 -15.46 -15.84
N TYR A 202 -11.20 -14.71 -15.02
CA TYR A 202 -10.28 -13.67 -15.48
C TYR A 202 -8.94 -14.22 -16.04
N LEU A 203 -8.64 -15.51 -15.82
CA LEU A 203 -7.47 -16.19 -16.40
C LEU A 203 -7.80 -16.95 -17.71
N SER A 204 -9.08 -17.10 -18.06
CA SER A 204 -9.50 -17.60 -19.36
C SER A 204 -9.41 -16.45 -20.37
N GLY A 205 -8.34 -16.41 -21.17
CA GLY A 205 -7.96 -15.31 -22.07
C GLY A 205 -8.91 -15.01 -23.25
N THR A 206 -10.21 -14.89 -23.01
CA THR A 206 -11.19 -14.33 -23.96
C THR A 206 -11.25 -12.82 -23.78
N VAL A 207 -10.54 -12.09 -24.64
CA VAL A 207 -10.67 -10.64 -24.78
C VAL A 207 -12.12 -10.32 -25.19
N PRO A 208 -12.81 -9.38 -24.53
CA PRO A 208 -14.14 -8.96 -24.97
C PRO A 208 -14.07 -8.39 -26.39
N GLN A 209 -14.87 -8.93 -27.30
CA GLN A 209 -14.93 -8.42 -28.67
C GLN A 209 -15.74 -7.13 -28.67
N PHE A 210 -15.05 -6.00 -28.87
CA PHE A 210 -15.70 -4.71 -29.11
C PHE A 210 -16.59 -4.84 -30.35
N VAL A 211 -17.88 -4.52 -30.19
CA VAL A 211 -18.79 -4.37 -31.32
C VAL A 211 -18.48 -3.01 -31.95
N ASP A 212 -17.78 -3.02 -33.08
CA ASP A 212 -17.72 -1.87 -33.99
C ASP A 212 -19.10 -1.74 -34.65
N GLU A 213 -19.98 -0.93 -34.07
CA GLU A 213 -21.17 -0.45 -34.79
C GLU A 213 -20.73 0.61 -35.81
N GLU A 214 -20.84 0.27 -37.10
CA GLU A 214 -20.67 1.25 -38.19
C GLU A 214 -21.77 2.32 -38.11
N PRO A 215 -21.46 3.60 -38.43
CA PRO A 215 -22.46 4.66 -38.42
C PRO A 215 -23.55 4.38 -39.45
N LEU A 216 -24.81 4.42 -39.00
CA LEU A 216 -26.00 4.23 -39.83
C LEU A 216 -25.95 5.14 -41.07
N SER A 217 -25.98 4.54 -42.26
CA SER A 217 -26.11 5.25 -43.53
C SER A 217 -27.48 5.95 -43.60
N GLU A 218 -27.48 7.27 -43.76
CA GLU A 218 -28.69 8.03 -44.10
C GLU A 218 -29.27 7.53 -45.43
N ALA A 219 -30.49 6.98 -45.36
CA ALA A 219 -31.22 6.54 -46.54
C ALA A 219 -31.70 7.75 -47.36
N GLU A 220 -31.36 7.71 -48.64
CA GLU A 220 -31.69 8.67 -49.69
C GLU A 220 -33.19 9.04 -49.69
N GLY A 221 -33.48 10.31 -49.42
CA GLY A 221 -34.79 10.90 -49.69
C GLY A 221 -35.04 10.95 -51.20
N LYS A 222 -35.85 10.01 -51.69
CA LYS A 222 -36.40 10.06 -53.05
C LYS A 222 -37.28 11.31 -53.20
N LEU A 223 -36.81 12.22 -54.04
CA LEU A 223 -37.63 13.26 -54.67
C LEU A 223 -38.64 12.59 -55.59
N GLU A 224 -39.90 12.46 -55.16
CA GLU A 224 -41.01 12.31 -56.09
C GLU A 224 -41.51 13.70 -56.51
N THR A 225 -41.42 13.90 -57.83
CA THR A 225 -42.00 15.00 -58.58
C THR A 225 -43.41 14.61 -59.03
N ALA A 226 -44.21 15.63 -59.41
CA ALA A 226 -45.53 15.60 -60.08
C ALA A 226 -46.70 15.97 -59.15
N THR A 227 -47.61 16.90 -59.45
CA THR A 227 -47.85 17.85 -60.55
C THR A 227 -48.80 18.92 -59.99
#